data_AF-I4VVN2-F1
#
_entry.id   AF-I4VVN2-F1
#
_cell.length_a   1.000
_cell.length_b   1.000
_cell.length_c   1.000
_cell.angle_alpha   90.00
_cell.angle_beta   90.00
_cell.angle_gamma   90.00
#
_symmetry.space_group_name_H-M   'P 1'
#
loop_
_entity.id
_entity.type
_entity.pdbx_description
1 polymer ?
#
loop_
_entity_poly.entity_id
_entity_poly.type
_entity_poly.pdbx_seq_one_letter_code
_entity_poly.pdbx_strand_id
1 'polypeptide(L)'
;MRHVATMDNDASAFHYGLVRVNQDRKWGLADEEGRLVVPPSYDGILDYQPGLGWRACTGCRSKTGGDYSWFEGGDWITLDRRGRKIR
;
A
#
# COMPACT_ATOMS: atom_id res chain seq x y z
N MET A 1 3.74 -18.61 -7.09
CA MET A 1 3.84 -17.33 -7.83
C MET A 1 3.44 -16.24 -6.85
N ARG A 2 4.23 -15.16 -6.70
CA ARG A 2 3.92 -14.09 -5.75
C ARG A 2 3.03 -13.08 -6.46
N HIS A 3 1.78 -12.98 -6.03
CA HIS A 3 0.77 -12.13 -6.63
C HIS A 3 1.08 -10.66 -6.27
N VAL A 4 1.52 -9.87 -7.24
CA VAL A 4 1.44 -8.40 -7.13
C VAL A 4 -0.02 -8.04 -7.41
N ALA A 5 -0.58 -7.15 -6.59
CA ALA A 5 -1.97 -6.73 -6.76
C ALA A 5 -2.13 -6.03 -8.11
N THR A 6 -2.94 -6.59 -9.00
CA THR A 6 -3.47 -5.88 -10.16
C THR A 6 -4.90 -5.51 -9.82
N MET A 7 -5.12 -4.31 -9.28
CA MET A 7 -6.47 -3.71 -9.28
C MET A 7 -6.48 -2.70 -10.43
N ASP A 8 -7.33 -3.01 -11.41
CA ASP A 8 -7.57 -2.41 -12.73
C ASP A 8 -6.82 -1.13 -13.13
N ASN A 9 -6.16 -1.26 -14.29
CA ASN A 9 -5.63 -0.26 -15.23
C ASN A 9 -4.23 0.35 -15.04
N ASP A 10 -3.44 0.01 -14.01
CA ASP A 10 -1.97 0.04 -14.12
C ASP A 10 -1.30 -0.72 -12.96
N ALA A 11 -0.05 -1.14 -13.17
CA ALA A 11 0.76 -1.61 -12.04
C ALA A 11 1.09 -0.42 -11.12
N SER A 12 1.07 -0.62 -9.80
CA SER A 12 1.57 0.43 -8.88
C SER A 12 3.00 0.80 -9.27
N ALA A 13 3.29 2.10 -9.35
CA ALA A 13 4.64 2.58 -9.62
C ALA A 13 5.58 2.24 -8.45
N PHE A 14 6.84 1.98 -8.78
CA PHE A 14 7.89 1.94 -7.77
C PHE A 14 8.17 3.34 -7.25
N HIS A 15 8.28 3.46 -5.93
CA HIS A 15 8.79 4.65 -5.27
C HIS A 15 9.94 4.25 -4.35
N TYR A 16 11.13 4.76 -4.63
CA TYR A 16 12.35 4.44 -3.88
C TYR A 16 12.65 2.92 -3.83
N GLY A 17 12.39 2.22 -4.95
CA GLY A 17 12.60 0.78 -5.06
C GLY A 17 11.56 -0.08 -4.34
N LEU A 18 10.45 0.52 -3.87
CA LEU A 18 9.34 -0.20 -3.24
C LEU A 18 8.05 -0.06 -4.03
N VAL A 19 7.26 -1.13 -4.07
CA VAL A 19 5.93 -1.17 -4.70
C VAL A 19 4.89 -1.76 -3.75
N ARG A 20 3.64 -1.30 -3.85
CA ARG A 20 2.53 -1.89 -3.12
C ARG A 20 2.21 -3.28 -3.65
N VAL A 21 2.00 -4.21 -2.74
CA VAL A 21 1.54 -5.57 -3.06
C VAL A 21 0.32 -5.91 -2.21
N ASN A 22 -0.60 -6.68 -2.78
CA ASN A 22 -1.77 -7.19 -2.08
C ASN A 22 -1.69 -8.71 -2.09
N GLN A 23 -1.77 -9.29 -0.91
CA GLN A 23 -1.88 -10.72 -0.72
C GLN A 23 -3.02 -10.97 0.25
N ASP A 24 -3.96 -11.83 -0.13
CA ASP A 24 -5.09 -12.22 0.72
C ASP A 24 -5.89 -11.03 1.28
N ARG A 25 -6.12 -10.01 0.43
CA ARG A 25 -6.82 -8.75 0.78
C ARG A 25 -6.08 -7.85 1.78
N LYS A 26 -4.82 -8.14 2.10
CA LYS A 26 -3.96 -7.27 2.89
C LYS A 26 -2.86 -6.66 2.02
N TRP A 27 -2.50 -5.43 2.33
CA TRP A 27 -1.49 -4.66 1.63
C TRP A 27 -0.17 -4.64 2.38
N GLY A 28 0.92 -4.73 1.62
CA GLY A 28 2.30 -4.63 2.06
C GLY A 28 3.16 -3.91 1.01
N LEU A 29 4.47 -3.90 1.22
CA LEU A 29 5.45 -3.35 0.29
C LEU A 29 6.49 -4.41 -0.07
N ALA A 30 6.84 -4.50 -1.35
CA ALA A 30 7.91 -5.36 -1.85
C ALA A 30 8.99 -4.52 -2.54
N ASP A 31 10.21 -5.05 -2.58
CA ASP A 31 11.31 -4.51 -3.39
C ASP A 31 11.20 -4.92 -4.87
N GLU A 32 12.11 -4.42 -5.70
CA GLU A 32 12.18 -4.70 -7.14
C GLU A 32 12.43 -6.19 -7.45
N GLU A 33 13.01 -6.94 -6.50
CA GLU A 33 13.19 -8.39 -6.62
C GLU A 33 12.00 -9.21 -6.08
N GLY A 34 10.91 -8.53 -5.69
CA GLY A 34 9.70 -9.17 -5.18
C GLY A 34 9.84 -9.78 -3.79
N ARG A 35 10.81 -9.32 -2.99
CA ARG A 35 10.93 -9.65 -1.56
C ARG A 35 10.07 -8.69 -0.77
N LEU A 36 9.36 -9.22 0.22
CA LEU A 36 8.51 -8.41 1.10
C LEU A 36 9.39 -7.59 2.05
N VAL A 37 9.31 -6.26 1.93
CA VAL A 37 9.94 -5.30 2.85
C VAL A 37 8.99 -4.96 3.99
N VAL A 38 7.69 -4.82 3.67
CA VAL A 38 6.61 -4.69 4.64
C VAL A 38 5.64 -5.83 4.38
N PRO A 39 5.48 -6.79 5.31
CA PRO A 39 4.54 -7.88 5.15
C PRO A 39 3.10 -7.38 4.92
N PRO A 40 2.28 -8.09 4.12
CA PRO A 40 0.87 -7.77 3.96
C PRO A 40 0.11 -7.84 5.29
N SER A 41 -0.18 -6.69 5.89
CA SER A 41 -0.89 -6.58 7.18
C SER A 41 -1.92 -5.46 7.23
N TYR A 42 -1.93 -4.57 6.23
CA TYR A 42 -2.78 -3.37 6.22
C TYR A 42 -4.03 -3.60 5.35
N ASP A 43 -5.13 -2.94 5.70
CA ASP A 43 -6.36 -2.96 4.90
C ASP A 43 -6.23 -2.08 3.65
N GLY A 44 -5.34 -1.09 3.68
CA GLY A 44 -5.00 -0.26 2.53
C GLY A 44 -3.62 0.38 2.68
N ILE A 45 -2.92 0.56 1.56
CA ILE A 45 -1.74 1.44 1.47
C ILE A 45 -1.96 2.40 0.29
N LEU A 46 -1.86 3.70 0.55
CA LEU A 46 -1.91 4.73 -0.49
C LEU A 46 -0.54 4.88 -1.16
N ASP A 47 -0.53 5.47 -2.35
CA ASP A 47 0.71 5.79 -3.06
C ASP A 47 1.64 6.68 -2.22
N TYR A 48 2.94 6.59 -2.52
CA TYR A 48 3.94 7.37 -1.81
C TYR A 48 3.72 8.86 -2.03
N GLN A 49 3.59 9.62 -0.95
CA GLN A 49 3.51 11.07 -1.01
C GLN A 49 4.88 11.68 -0.68
N PRO A 50 5.51 12.44 -1.62
CA PRO A 50 6.74 13.17 -1.35
C PRO A 50 6.64 14.04 -0.09
N GLY A 51 7.62 13.91 0.81
CA GLY A 51 7.66 14.66 2.07
C GLY A 51 6.81 14.06 3.21
N LEU A 52 5.90 13.12 2.93
CA LEU A 52 5.10 12.44 3.95
C LEU A 52 5.48 10.97 4.09
N GLY A 53 5.47 10.21 2.99
CA GLY A 53 5.70 8.77 3.00
C GLY A 53 4.53 7.95 2.44
N TRP A 54 4.55 6.65 2.69
CA TRP A 54 3.42 5.77 2.42
C TRP A 54 2.42 5.88 3.58
N ARG A 55 1.14 5.95 3.26
CA ARG A 55 0.07 5.93 4.27
C ARG A 55 -0.56 4.55 4.31
N ALA A 56 -0.37 3.85 5.41
CA ALA A 56 -0.89 2.52 5.64
C ALA A 56 -2.03 2.57 6.65
N CYS A 57 -3.09 1.80 6.40
CA CYS A 57 -4.29 1.82 7.20
C CYS A 57 -4.62 0.43 7.76
N THR A 58 -5.07 0.39 9.00
CA THR A 58 -5.69 -0.79 9.62
C THR A 58 -7.11 -0.45 10.08
N GLY A 59 -8.08 -1.31 9.77
CA GLY A 59 -9.49 -1.12 10.11
C GLY A 59 -10.28 -0.19 9.18
N CYS A 60 -9.71 0.28 8.06
CA CYS A 60 -10.48 1.02 7.06
C CYS A 60 -11.34 0.09 6.21
N ARG A 61 -12.37 0.71 5.61
CA ARG A 61 -13.23 0.09 4.60
C ARG A 61 -13.00 0.76 3.25
N SER A 62 -12.85 -0.05 2.21
CA SER A 62 -12.90 0.46 0.84
C SER A 62 -14.32 0.91 0.51
N LYS A 63 -14.44 2.10 -0.04
CA LYS A 63 -15.67 2.68 -0.58
C LYS A 63 -15.47 2.98 -2.05
N THR A 64 -16.55 2.86 -2.80
CA THR A 64 -16.60 3.14 -4.22
C THR A 64 -17.74 4.10 -4.47
N GLY A 65 -17.53 5.11 -5.32
CA GLY A 65 -18.54 6.08 -5.70
C GLY A 65 -18.26 6.60 -7.10
N GLY A 66 -19.12 6.25 -8.06
CA GLY A 66 -18.82 6.42 -9.48
C GLY A 66 -17.56 5.64 -9.86
N ASP A 67 -16.63 6.32 -10.55
CA ASP A 67 -15.36 5.74 -11.00
C ASP A 67 -14.23 5.83 -9.94
N TYR A 68 -14.53 6.35 -8.75
CA TYR A 68 -13.53 6.56 -7.71
C TYR A 68 -13.65 5.55 -6.57
N SER A 69 -12.50 5.18 -6.01
CA SER A 69 -12.40 4.37 -4.79
C SER A 69 -11.59 5.10 -3.72
N TRP A 70 -12.01 5.01 -2.46
CA TRP A 70 -11.28 5.58 -1.31
C TRP A 70 -11.40 4.70 -0.07
N PHE A 71 -10.58 4.96 0.95
CA PHE A 71 -10.66 4.29 2.24
C PHE A 71 -11.34 5.20 3.27
N GLU A 72 -12.27 4.64 4.05
CA GLU A 72 -12.93 5.32 5.17
C GLU A 72 -12.61 4.65 6.51
N GLY A 73 -12.40 5.49 7.54
CA GLY A 73 -12.13 5.06 8.90
C GLY A 73 -10.74 4.45 9.09
N GLY A 74 -10.59 3.68 10.17
CA GLY A 74 -9.35 2.99 10.54
C GLY A 74 -8.29 3.87 11.19
N ASP A 75 -7.23 3.20 11.65
CA ASP A 75 -6.02 3.82 12.16
C ASP A 75 -4.99 3.94 11.05
N TRP A 76 -4.43 5.13 10.91
CA TRP A 76 -3.47 5.45 9.85
C TRP A 76 -2.08 5.67 10.43
N ILE A 77 -1.09 5.06 9.79
CA ILE A 77 0.32 5.28 10.09
C ILE A 77 1.07 5.70 8.83
N THR A 78 2.22 6.32 9.05
CA THR A 78 3.13 6.71 7.98
C THR A 78 4.34 5.78 7.97
N LEU A 79 4.68 5.26 6.79
CA LEU A 79 5.91 4.53 6.54
C LEU A 79 6.86 5.41 5.72
N ASP A 80 8.13 5.46 6.11
CA ASP A 80 9.15 6.20 5.40
C ASP A 80 9.46 5.59 4.02
N ARG A 81 10.40 6.20 3.27
CA ARG A 81 10.84 5.71 1.96
C ARG A 81 11.41 4.28 1.94
N ARG A 82 11.66 3.68 3.12
CA ARG A 82 12.15 2.31 3.29
C ARG A 82 11.09 1.38 3.89
N GLY A 83 9.84 1.83 4.00
CA GLY A 83 8.75 1.04 4.59
C GLY A 83 8.77 0.98 6.13
N ARG A 84 9.57 1.81 6.80
CA ARG A 84 9.68 1.81 8.27
C ARG A 84 8.69 2.79 8.87
N LYS A 85 8.01 2.42 9.96
CA LYS A 85 7.11 3.32 10.68
C LYS A 85 7.84 4.58 11.15
N ILE A 86 7.30 5.74 10.82
CA ILE A 86 7.76 7.03 11.38
C ILE A 86 7.11 7.19 12.76
N ARG A 87 7.93 7.47 13.78
CA ARG A 87 7.49 7.75 15.15
C ARG A 87 7.34 9.25 15.38
#